data_AF-A0A2K1IYL1-F1
#
_entry.id   AF-A0A2K1IYL1-F1
#
_cell.length_a   1.000
_cell.length_b   1.000
_cell.length_c   1.000
_cell.angle_alpha   90.00
_cell.angle_beta   90.00
_cell.angle_gamma   90.00
#
_symmetry.space_group_name_H-M   'P 1'
#
loop_
_entity.id
_entity.type
_entity.pdbx_description
1 polymer ?
#
loop_
_entity_poly.entity_id
_entity_poly.type
_entity_poly.pdbx_seq_one_letter_code
_entity_poly.pdbx_strand_id
1 'polypeptide(L)'
;MGRSFVDSRKVTGKVNGKSMLVSSDRRIPKPKKVSSVLRAFFHLLPHPLFSCRGAESATDNHPQPSNCVIGTLYGQRKGHVFLAIQDDPKCFPLFILELATPTSSLVKEMASGLVRIALECEKSPGESKLLLQESTWSMFCNGRKTGYATRRDCTEIDRHILTLVQAVSMGAGVLPMANEGFEGELMYMRARFERVIASADSESFYMMNPDGSEGPELSIFLMRA
;
A
#
# COMPACT_ATOMS: atom_id res chain seq x y z
N MET A 1 34.80 25.91 59.60
CA MET A 1 34.57 27.35 59.35
C MET A 1 33.48 27.50 58.30
N GLY A 2 32.47 28.34 58.54
CA GLY A 2 31.50 28.76 57.51
C GLY A 2 30.10 28.15 57.62
N ARG A 3 29.26 28.75 58.48
CA ARG A 3 27.80 28.59 58.50
C ARG A 3 27.17 29.55 57.48
N SER A 4 26.06 29.16 56.84
CA SER A 4 24.93 30.07 56.59
C SER A 4 23.63 29.31 56.31
N PHE A 5 22.72 29.43 57.27
CA PHE A 5 21.25 29.39 57.15
C PHE A 5 20.79 30.64 56.37
N VAL A 6 19.73 30.65 55.56
CA VAL A 6 18.29 31.02 55.76
C VAL A 6 17.80 31.23 54.29
N ASP A 7 16.63 30.84 53.77
CA ASP A 7 15.28 31.22 54.15
C ASP A 7 14.21 30.37 53.43
N SER A 8 13.06 30.30 54.07
CA SER A 8 11.82 29.65 53.69
C SER A 8 11.13 30.34 52.50
N ARG A 9 10.42 29.55 51.70
CA ARG A 9 9.01 29.89 51.39
C ARG A 9 8.18 28.65 51.11
N LYS A 10 7.28 28.41 52.05
CA LYS A 10 6.23 27.39 52.08
C LYS A 10 4.99 28.03 51.46
N VAL A 11 4.41 27.44 50.42
CA VAL A 11 3.02 27.74 50.04
C VAL A 11 2.21 26.49 50.32
N THR A 12 1.41 26.61 51.38
CA THR A 12 0.40 25.65 51.80
C THR A 12 -0.89 25.92 51.03
N GLY A 13 -1.46 24.87 50.42
CA GLY A 13 -2.87 24.80 50.07
C GLY A 13 -3.39 23.42 50.45
N LYS A 14 -4.25 23.36 51.46
CA LYS A 14 -5.08 22.18 51.80
C LYS A 14 -6.50 22.70 51.94
N VAL A 15 -7.48 22.06 51.30
CA VAL A 15 -8.61 21.32 51.89
C VAL A 15 -9.65 21.29 50.73
N ASN A 16 -10.24 20.18 50.27
CA ASN A 16 -11.06 19.26 51.03
C ASN A 16 -11.33 17.94 50.26
N GLY A 17 -11.38 16.85 51.03
CA GLY A 17 -11.97 15.52 50.80
C GLY A 17 -12.37 15.05 49.39
N LYS A 18 -11.68 14.02 48.90
CA LYS A 18 -12.14 12.61 48.94
C LYS A 18 -11.04 11.70 48.41
N SER A 19 -10.67 10.72 49.23
CA SER A 19 -9.80 9.60 48.85
C SER A 19 -10.59 8.64 47.96
N MET A 20 -10.05 8.28 46.80
CA MET A 20 -10.40 7.04 46.12
C MET A 20 -9.10 6.39 45.63
N LEU A 21 -8.81 5.21 46.19
CA LEU A 21 -7.79 4.28 45.73
C LEU A 21 -8.15 3.80 44.31
N VAL A 22 -7.23 3.97 43.34
CA VAL A 22 -7.17 3.07 42.18
C VAL A 22 -5.71 2.69 41.93
N SER A 23 -5.52 1.38 41.96
CA SER A 23 -4.26 0.66 41.81
C SER A 23 -3.72 0.72 40.38
N SER A 24 -2.41 0.90 40.32
CA SER A 24 -1.39 0.27 39.46
C SER A 24 -1.76 -0.38 38.12
N ASP A 25 -0.83 -0.13 37.18
CA ASP A 25 -0.45 -0.97 36.04
C ASP A 25 -1.33 -0.91 34.77
N ARG A 26 -1.19 0.18 34.00
CA ARG A 26 -1.42 0.10 32.55
C ARG A 26 -0.12 -0.32 31.87
N ARG A 27 0.06 -1.65 31.74
CA ARG A 27 1.04 -2.23 30.83
C ARG A 27 0.77 -1.71 29.43
N ILE A 28 1.73 -0.97 28.89
CA ILE A 28 1.84 -0.61 27.49
C ILE A 28 1.88 -1.93 26.69
N PRO A 29 0.89 -2.25 25.84
CA PRO A 29 1.00 -3.41 24.98
C PRO A 29 2.13 -3.15 23.99
N LYS A 30 3.22 -3.91 24.10
CA LYS A 30 4.29 -3.91 23.09
C LYS A 30 3.67 -4.35 21.76
N PRO A 31 3.96 -3.65 20.63
CA PRO A 31 3.47 -4.10 19.34
C PRO A 31 4.06 -5.49 19.05
N LYS A 32 3.17 -6.47 18.87
CA LYS A 32 3.55 -7.81 18.41
C LYS A 32 4.02 -7.67 16.96
N LYS A 33 5.28 -8.03 16.73
CA LYS A 33 5.90 -8.08 15.39
C LYS A 33 5.21 -9.20 14.60
N VAL A 34 4.42 -8.85 13.59
CA VAL A 34 3.94 -9.79 12.59
C VAL A 34 3.85 -9.06 11.24
N SER A 35 4.79 -9.36 10.35
CA SER A 35 4.67 -9.14 8.90
C SER A 35 5.68 -10.11 8.28
N SER A 36 5.18 -11.30 7.92
CA SER A 36 5.99 -12.43 7.49
C SER A 36 6.12 -12.54 5.96
N VAL A 37 5.41 -11.72 5.19
CA VAL A 37 5.35 -11.90 3.74
C VAL A 37 6.27 -10.93 2.99
N LEU A 38 6.45 -9.69 3.47
CA LEU A 38 7.31 -8.70 2.79
C LEU A 38 8.79 -8.76 3.20
N ARG A 39 9.12 -9.39 4.34
CA ARG A 39 10.49 -9.40 4.88
C ARG A 39 11.47 -10.28 4.09
N ALA A 40 10.96 -11.20 3.28
CA ALA A 40 11.80 -12.14 2.52
C ALA A 40 12.25 -11.60 1.14
N PHE A 41 11.65 -10.52 0.62
CA PHE A 41 11.82 -10.13 -0.79
C PHE A 41 12.95 -9.14 -1.07
N PHE A 42 13.43 -8.37 -0.09
CA PHE A 42 14.40 -7.29 -0.36
C PHE A 42 15.85 -7.57 0.06
N HIS A 43 16.18 -8.79 0.48
CA HIS A 43 17.53 -9.09 0.97
C HIS A 43 18.33 -10.17 0.22
N LEU A 44 17.86 -10.80 -0.86
CA LEU A 44 18.67 -11.84 -1.51
C LEU A 44 18.51 -11.87 -3.04
N LEU A 45 19.53 -11.39 -3.75
CA LEU A 45 20.03 -12.04 -4.98
C LEU A 45 21.08 -13.09 -4.55
N PRO A 46 21.41 -14.13 -5.34
CA PRO A 46 20.63 -14.92 -6.29
C PRO A 46 20.69 -16.45 -5.97
N HIS A 47 19.67 -17.22 -6.38
CA HIS A 47 19.76 -18.54 -7.05
C HIS A 47 18.36 -19.16 -7.23
N PRO A 48 18.11 -19.92 -8.33
CA PRO A 48 16.79 -20.38 -8.71
C PRO A 48 16.46 -21.70 -8.02
N LEU A 49 15.35 -21.77 -7.30
CA LEU A 49 14.65 -23.04 -7.06
C LEU A 49 13.15 -22.80 -7.15
N PHE A 50 12.62 -23.07 -8.33
CA PHE A 50 11.23 -23.50 -8.50
C PHE A 50 11.00 -24.73 -7.62
N SER A 51 10.07 -24.63 -6.67
CA SER A 51 9.36 -25.79 -6.14
C SER A 51 7.99 -25.35 -5.65
N CYS A 52 7.07 -25.16 -6.58
CA CYS A 52 5.65 -25.18 -6.25
C CYS A 52 5.25 -26.65 -6.08
N ARG A 53 5.37 -27.19 -4.86
CA ARG A 53 4.59 -28.36 -4.48
C ARG A 53 3.18 -27.86 -4.17
N GLY A 54 2.30 -28.04 -5.16
CA GLY A 54 0.86 -27.84 -4.97
C GLY A 54 0.37 -28.73 -3.84
N ALA A 55 -0.17 -28.10 -2.80
CA ALA A 55 -1.08 -28.75 -1.87
C ALA A 55 -2.46 -28.16 -2.18
N GLU A 56 -3.22 -28.89 -2.99
CA GLU A 56 -4.67 -28.76 -2.99
C GLU A 56 -5.17 -29.34 -1.67
N SER A 57 -5.82 -28.52 -0.83
CA SER A 57 -7.02 -28.91 -0.07
C SER A 57 -7.42 -27.78 0.89
N ALA A 58 -8.57 -27.16 0.60
CA ALA A 58 -9.72 -27.09 1.50
C ALA A 58 -10.70 -26.05 0.94
N THR A 59 -11.94 -26.49 0.71
CA THR A 59 -13.06 -25.65 0.32
C THR A 59 -13.36 -24.63 1.41
N ASP A 60 -12.84 -23.41 1.27
CA ASP A 60 -13.35 -22.26 2.00
C ASP A 60 -14.47 -21.62 1.17
N ASN A 61 -15.71 -21.85 1.59
CA ASN A 61 -16.90 -21.21 1.02
C ASN A 61 -16.99 -19.74 1.49
N HIS A 62 -15.89 -18.99 1.38
CA HIS A 62 -15.98 -17.54 1.44
C HIS A 62 -16.59 -17.09 0.11
N PRO A 63 -17.74 -16.38 0.10
CA PRO A 63 -18.23 -15.77 -1.13
C PRO A 63 -17.09 -14.91 -1.69
N GLN A 64 -16.60 -15.28 -2.87
CA GLN A 64 -15.66 -14.43 -3.61
C GLN A 64 -16.32 -13.05 -3.72
N PRO A 65 -15.62 -11.96 -3.37
CA PRO A 65 -16.15 -10.62 -3.60
C PRO A 65 -16.53 -10.53 -5.06
N SER A 66 -17.79 -10.17 -5.36
CA SER A 66 -18.31 -10.13 -6.74
C SER A 66 -17.52 -9.17 -7.65
N ASN A 67 -16.64 -8.34 -7.06
CA ASN A 67 -15.85 -7.31 -7.70
C ASN A 67 -14.34 -7.47 -7.37
N CYS A 68 -13.79 -8.67 -7.54
CA CYS A 68 -12.34 -8.89 -7.45
C CYS A 68 -11.64 -8.42 -8.73
N VAL A 69 -10.59 -7.61 -8.61
CA VAL A 69 -9.70 -7.21 -9.70
C VAL A 69 -8.25 -7.56 -9.38
N ILE A 70 -7.37 -7.41 -10.36
CA ILE A 70 -5.93 -7.66 -10.21
C ILE A 70 -5.19 -6.34 -10.32
N GLY A 71 -4.38 -6.04 -9.30
CA GLY A 71 -3.48 -4.91 -9.31
C GLY A 71 -2.05 -5.36 -9.48
N THR A 72 -1.34 -4.72 -10.40
CA THR A 72 0.11 -4.88 -10.59
C THR A 72 0.79 -3.54 -10.39
N LEU A 73 1.63 -3.45 -9.37
CA LEU A 73 2.57 -2.35 -9.16
C LEU A 73 3.92 -2.75 -9.74
N TYR A 74 4.53 -1.92 -10.58
CA TYR A 74 5.83 -2.22 -11.20
C TYR A 74 6.64 -0.96 -11.44
N GLY A 75 7.96 -1.09 -11.45
CA GLY A 75 8.84 0.05 -11.67
C GLY A 75 10.33 -0.29 -11.50
N GLN A 76 11.19 0.53 -12.11
CA GLN A 76 12.63 0.43 -11.88
C GLN A 76 12.96 0.89 -10.45
N ARG A 77 14.06 0.38 -9.90
CA ARG A 77 14.51 0.73 -8.52
C ARG A 77 14.67 2.23 -8.28
N LYS A 78 15.17 2.96 -9.28
CA LYS A 78 15.38 4.41 -9.22
C LYS A 78 14.31 5.21 -9.97
N GLY A 79 13.28 4.54 -10.49
CA GLY A 79 12.22 5.16 -11.28
C GLY A 79 10.91 5.32 -10.50
N HIS A 80 9.89 5.74 -11.24
CA HIS A 80 8.50 5.82 -10.79
C HIS A 80 7.84 4.44 -10.70
N VAL A 81 6.81 4.35 -9.87
CA VAL A 81 5.93 3.18 -9.80
C VAL A 81 4.77 3.37 -10.75
N PHE A 82 4.43 2.33 -11.49
CA PHE A 82 3.23 2.23 -12.28
C PHE A 82 2.24 1.28 -11.62
N LEU A 83 0.98 1.68 -11.53
CA LEU A 83 -0.14 0.86 -11.09
C LEU A 83 -1.00 0.51 -12.29
N ALA A 84 -1.15 -0.78 -12.59
CA ALA A 84 -2.10 -1.30 -13.56
C ALA A 84 -3.20 -2.09 -12.85
N ILE A 85 -4.47 -1.82 -13.19
CA ILE A 85 -5.63 -2.59 -12.72
C ILE A 85 -6.24 -3.35 -13.90
N GLN A 86 -6.47 -4.65 -13.74
CA GLN A 86 -7.11 -5.54 -14.72
C GLN A 86 -8.29 -6.28 -14.09
N ASP A 87 -9.40 -6.47 -14.82
CA ASP A 87 -10.50 -7.34 -14.35
C ASP A 87 -10.10 -8.83 -14.39
N ASP A 88 -9.34 -9.23 -15.42
CA ASP A 88 -8.81 -10.58 -15.60
C ASP A 88 -7.33 -10.50 -15.99
N PRO A 89 -6.47 -11.47 -15.62
CA PRO A 89 -5.04 -11.44 -15.94
C PRO A 89 -4.73 -11.25 -17.43
N LYS A 90 -5.61 -11.75 -18.31
CA LYS A 90 -5.43 -11.78 -19.77
C LYS A 90 -6.03 -10.56 -20.46
N CYS A 91 -6.84 -9.78 -19.74
CA CYS A 91 -7.50 -8.60 -20.29
C CYS A 91 -6.58 -7.40 -20.33
N PHE A 92 -6.90 -6.45 -21.20
CA PHE A 92 -6.27 -5.14 -21.21
C PHE A 92 -6.53 -4.40 -19.89
N PRO A 93 -5.56 -3.65 -19.34
CA PRO A 93 -5.78 -2.92 -18.09
C PRO A 93 -6.88 -1.85 -18.24
N LEU A 94 -7.73 -1.75 -17.22
CA LEU A 94 -8.74 -0.69 -17.11
C LEU A 94 -8.08 0.70 -17.14
N PHE A 95 -6.93 0.79 -16.47
CA PHE A 95 -6.10 1.98 -16.43
C PHE A 95 -4.67 1.65 -16.01
N ILE A 96 -3.75 2.56 -16.35
CA ILE A 96 -2.41 2.61 -15.81
C ILE A 96 -2.17 4.02 -15.24
N LEU A 97 -1.71 4.07 -13.99
CA LEU A 97 -1.27 5.31 -13.34
C LEU A 97 0.23 5.27 -13.14
N GLU A 98 0.92 6.33 -13.53
CA GLU A 98 2.26 6.65 -13.06
C GLU A 98 2.15 7.40 -11.73
N LEU A 99 2.75 6.84 -10.67
CA LEU A 99 2.69 7.40 -9.34
C LEU A 99 3.86 8.36 -9.09
N ALA A 100 3.62 9.43 -8.32
CA ALA A 100 4.67 10.37 -7.93
C ALA A 100 5.76 9.73 -7.06
N THR A 101 5.46 8.59 -6.41
CA THR A 101 6.33 7.93 -5.45
C THR A 101 7.37 7.10 -6.18
N PRO A 102 8.67 7.31 -5.92
CA PRO A 102 9.72 6.43 -6.43
C PRO A 102 9.55 5.00 -5.89
N THR A 103 9.92 3.99 -6.67
CA THR A 103 9.77 2.58 -6.28
C THR A 103 10.46 2.27 -4.95
N SER A 104 11.66 2.80 -4.74
CA SER A 104 12.38 2.62 -3.47
C SER A 104 11.66 3.21 -2.24
N SER A 105 10.89 4.28 -2.41
CA SER A 105 10.10 4.88 -1.33
C SER A 105 8.86 4.04 -1.03
N LEU A 106 8.14 3.58 -2.05
CA LEU A 106 6.98 2.71 -1.86
C LEU A 106 7.38 1.39 -1.18
N VAL A 107 8.49 0.79 -1.58
CA VAL A 107 9.04 -0.41 -0.95
C VAL A 107 9.32 -0.20 0.54
N LYS A 108 9.85 0.96 0.93
CA LYS A 108 10.09 1.29 2.34
C LYS A 108 8.79 1.43 3.12
N GLU A 109 7.79 2.11 2.54
CA GLU A 109 6.46 2.24 3.16
C GLU A 109 5.83 0.85 3.35
N MET A 110 5.88 -0.01 2.32
CA MET A 110 5.38 -1.39 2.41
C MET A 110 6.12 -2.20 3.48
N ALA A 111 7.44 -2.05 3.58
CA ALA A 111 8.21 -2.72 4.64
C ALA A 111 7.88 -2.22 6.06
N SER A 112 7.29 -1.04 6.19
CA SER A 112 6.86 -0.47 7.48
C SER A 112 5.47 -0.97 7.93
N GLY A 113 4.72 -1.60 7.03
CA GLY A 113 3.40 -2.17 7.30
C GLY A 113 2.35 -1.66 6.31
N LEU A 114 1.35 -0.95 6.83
CA LEU A 114 0.18 -0.53 6.05
C LEU A 114 0.51 0.67 5.13
N VAL A 115 0.14 0.57 3.87
CA VAL A 115 0.25 1.64 2.87
C VAL A 115 -1.12 2.07 2.39
N ARG A 116 -1.40 3.37 2.47
CA ARG A 116 -2.63 3.99 1.97
C ARG A 116 -2.27 5.03 0.93
N ILE A 117 -2.70 4.80 -0.31
CA ILE A 117 -2.54 5.74 -1.41
C ILE A 117 -3.90 6.39 -1.66
N ALA A 118 -3.99 7.70 -1.52
CA ALA A 118 -5.16 8.47 -1.92
C ALA A 118 -4.83 9.30 -3.17
N LEU A 119 -5.75 9.30 -4.12
CA LEU A 119 -5.68 9.98 -5.39
C LEU A 119 -6.89 10.89 -5.48
N GLU A 120 -6.64 12.19 -5.45
CA GLU A 120 -7.67 13.23 -5.41
C GLU A 120 -7.60 14.08 -6.68
N CYS A 121 -8.75 14.27 -7.35
CA CYS A 121 -8.88 15.20 -8.46
C CYS A 121 -10.06 16.14 -8.22
N GLU A 122 -10.04 17.31 -8.85
CA GLU A 122 -11.17 18.24 -8.84
C GLU A 122 -12.09 17.99 -10.03
N LYS A 123 -13.40 18.16 -9.84
CA LYS A 123 -14.35 18.08 -10.94
C LYS A 123 -14.20 19.26 -11.89
N SER A 124 -13.87 18.98 -13.15
CA SER A 124 -13.86 20.00 -14.19
C SER A 124 -15.29 20.42 -14.55
N PRO A 125 -15.63 21.72 -14.50
CA PRO A 125 -16.97 22.19 -14.84
C PRO A 125 -17.28 21.93 -16.32
N GLY A 126 -18.36 21.18 -16.58
CA GLY A 126 -18.83 20.88 -17.94
C GLY A 126 -18.30 19.59 -18.57
N GLU A 127 -17.42 18.85 -17.88
CA GLU A 127 -16.95 17.53 -18.35
C GLU A 127 -17.61 16.39 -17.56
N SER A 128 -18.24 15.45 -18.26
CA SER A 128 -18.74 14.20 -17.69
C SER A 128 -17.75 13.07 -17.96
N LYS A 129 -16.65 13.03 -17.20
CA LYS A 129 -15.64 11.97 -17.26
C LYS A 129 -15.92 10.89 -16.20
N LEU A 130 -15.74 9.62 -16.54
CA LEU A 130 -15.72 8.55 -15.53
C LEU A 130 -14.53 8.75 -14.60
N LEU A 131 -14.66 8.40 -13.31
CA LEU A 131 -13.61 8.61 -12.31
C LEU A 131 -12.26 8.06 -12.77
N LEU A 132 -12.24 6.81 -13.26
CA LEU A 132 -11.02 6.16 -13.74
C LEU A 132 -10.41 6.81 -14.98
N GLN A 133 -11.15 7.64 -15.72
CA GLN A 133 -10.66 8.33 -16.93
C GLN A 133 -9.93 9.64 -16.63
N GLU A 134 -9.87 10.08 -15.38
CA GLU A 134 -9.14 11.30 -15.02
C GLU A 134 -7.65 11.18 -15.29
N SER A 135 -7.09 12.25 -15.85
CA SER A 135 -5.71 12.28 -16.32
C SER A 135 -4.70 12.58 -15.23
N THR A 136 -5.07 13.38 -14.23
CA THR A 136 -4.15 13.88 -13.22
C THR A 136 -4.78 13.84 -11.83
N TRP A 137 -4.01 13.39 -10.85
CA TRP A 137 -4.43 13.18 -9.48
C TRP A 137 -3.41 13.78 -8.52
N SER A 138 -3.84 14.56 -7.53
CA SER A 138 -3.03 14.84 -6.35
C SER A 138 -2.88 13.55 -5.56
N MET A 139 -1.64 13.10 -5.37
CA MET A 139 -1.36 11.84 -4.70
C MET A 139 -0.89 12.07 -3.27
N PHE A 140 -1.48 11.31 -2.36
CA PHE A 140 -1.10 11.24 -0.95
C PHE A 140 -0.73 9.80 -0.60
N CYS A 141 0.39 9.63 0.12
CA CYS A 141 0.80 8.36 0.68
C CYS A 141 0.78 8.48 2.20
N ASN A 142 0.02 7.62 2.88
CA ASN A 142 -0.14 7.62 4.34
C ASN A 142 -0.47 9.01 4.91
N GLY A 143 -1.36 9.74 4.22
CA GLY A 143 -1.82 11.08 4.61
C GLY A 143 -0.86 12.23 4.25
N ARG A 144 0.27 11.96 3.62
CA ARG A 144 1.24 12.98 3.19
C ARG A 144 1.16 13.20 1.69
N LYS A 145 1.05 14.46 1.25
CA LYS A 145 1.08 14.78 -0.19
C LYS A 145 2.47 14.46 -0.75
N THR A 146 2.50 13.57 -1.75
CA THR A 146 3.75 13.07 -2.36
C THR A 146 4.00 13.64 -3.75
N GLY A 147 2.97 14.18 -4.41
CA GLY A 147 3.09 14.77 -5.74
C GLY A 147 1.83 14.55 -6.57
N TYR A 148 2.00 14.36 -7.89
CA TYR A 148 0.92 14.07 -8.81
C TYR A 148 1.08 12.68 -9.41
N ALA A 149 -0.01 11.92 -9.49
CA ALA A 149 -0.08 10.72 -10.31
C ALA A 149 -0.81 11.05 -11.62
N THR A 150 -0.38 10.43 -12.70
CA THR A 150 -0.92 10.69 -14.03
C THR A 150 -1.40 9.40 -14.67
N ARG A 151 -2.57 9.46 -15.30
CA ARG A 151 -3.03 8.39 -16.18
C ARG A 151 -2.23 8.46 -17.47
N ARG A 152 -1.84 7.28 -17.96
CA ARG A 152 -1.20 7.13 -19.25
C ARG A 152 -1.76 5.93 -20.00
N ASP A 153 -1.51 5.90 -21.30
CA ASP A 153 -1.87 4.77 -22.14
C ASP A 153 -0.97 3.56 -21.85
N CYS A 154 -1.55 2.38 -22.05
CA CYS A 154 -0.81 1.11 -21.96
C CYS A 154 0.07 0.95 -23.20
N THR A 155 1.38 0.98 -22.98
CA THR A 155 2.39 0.82 -24.03
C THR A 155 2.65 -0.66 -24.31
N GLU A 156 3.42 -0.94 -25.37
CA GLU A 156 3.84 -2.31 -25.67
C GLU A 156 4.69 -2.93 -24.54
N ILE A 157 5.54 -2.11 -23.90
CA ILE A 157 6.35 -2.53 -22.75
C ILE A 157 5.45 -2.92 -21.58
N ASP A 158 4.39 -2.16 -21.30
CA ASP A 158 3.44 -2.50 -20.22
C ASP A 158 2.72 -3.81 -20.51
N ARG A 159 2.24 -3.98 -21.74
CA ARG A 159 1.61 -5.22 -22.19
C ARG A 159 2.57 -6.40 -22.02
N HIS A 160 3.85 -6.23 -22.36
CA HIS A 160 4.86 -7.25 -22.18
C HIS A 160 5.07 -7.59 -20.70
N ILE A 161 5.24 -6.59 -19.83
CA ILE A 161 5.38 -6.77 -18.37
C ILE A 161 4.17 -7.51 -17.80
N LEU A 162 2.95 -7.07 -18.11
CA LEU A 162 1.71 -7.70 -17.64
C LEU A 162 1.58 -9.15 -18.13
N THR A 163 2.06 -9.45 -19.33
CA THR A 163 2.12 -10.82 -19.86
C THR A 163 3.12 -11.68 -19.09
N LEU A 164 4.32 -11.16 -18.79
CA LEU A 164 5.36 -11.88 -18.04
C LEU A 164 4.87 -12.27 -16.63
N VAL A 165 4.09 -11.43 -15.98
CA VAL A 165 3.56 -11.67 -14.62
C VAL A 165 2.17 -12.30 -14.61
N GLN A 166 1.59 -12.63 -15.77
CA GLN A 166 0.20 -13.05 -15.90
C GLN A 166 -0.14 -14.28 -15.03
N ALA A 167 0.79 -15.24 -14.92
CA ALA A 167 0.61 -16.46 -14.13
C ALA A 167 0.75 -16.23 -12.61
N VAL A 168 1.28 -15.08 -12.19
CA VAL A 168 1.43 -14.74 -10.77
C VAL A 168 0.06 -14.31 -10.24
N SER A 169 -0.50 -15.11 -9.34
CA SER A 169 -1.78 -14.77 -8.68
C SER A 169 -1.58 -13.70 -7.62
N MET A 170 -0.57 -13.88 -6.76
CA MET A 170 -0.17 -12.95 -5.71
C MET A 170 1.34 -13.10 -5.46
N GLY A 171 2.04 -11.99 -5.25
CA GLY A 171 3.46 -11.99 -4.90
C GLY A 171 4.24 -10.80 -5.45
N ALA A 172 5.53 -10.74 -5.14
CA ALA A 172 6.45 -9.74 -5.65
C ALA A 172 7.67 -10.42 -6.28
N GLY A 173 8.38 -9.71 -7.16
CA GLY A 173 9.56 -10.23 -7.82
C GLY A 173 10.30 -9.20 -8.66
N VAL A 174 11.32 -9.68 -9.37
CA VAL A 174 12.10 -8.90 -10.33
C VAL A 174 12.00 -9.53 -11.71
N LEU A 175 11.92 -8.69 -12.75
CA LEU A 175 11.95 -9.09 -14.15
C LEU A 175 13.24 -8.57 -14.80
N PRO A 176 13.95 -9.41 -15.57
CA PRO A 176 15.07 -8.95 -16.38
C PRO A 176 14.54 -8.16 -17.59
N MET A 177 14.80 -6.86 -17.63
CA MET A 177 14.31 -5.96 -18.70
C MET A 177 15.43 -5.38 -19.57
N ALA A 178 16.61 -6.04 -19.58
CA ALA A 178 17.80 -5.54 -20.27
C ALA A 178 17.59 -5.32 -21.78
N ASN A 179 16.76 -6.14 -22.43
CA ASN A 179 16.48 -6.04 -23.86
C ASN A 179 15.52 -4.89 -24.22
N GLU A 180 14.83 -4.32 -23.24
CA GLU A 180 13.79 -3.30 -23.41
C GLU A 180 14.32 -1.88 -23.09
N GLY A 181 15.65 -1.70 -23.02
CA GLY A 181 16.28 -0.41 -22.72
C GLY A 181 16.25 0.01 -21.25
N PHE A 182 15.89 -0.91 -20.34
CA PHE A 182 15.92 -0.65 -18.91
C PHE A 182 17.34 -0.82 -18.37
N GLU A 183 17.91 0.23 -17.78
CA GLU A 183 19.16 0.11 -17.01
C GLU A 183 18.88 -0.58 -15.66
N GLY A 184 18.82 -1.92 -15.69
CA GLY A 184 18.73 -2.77 -14.51
C GLY A 184 17.46 -3.63 -14.43
N GLU A 185 17.10 -4.00 -13.21
CA GLU A 185 15.96 -4.88 -12.92
C GLU A 185 14.67 -4.08 -12.73
N LEU A 186 13.57 -4.61 -13.27
CA LEU A 186 12.22 -4.11 -13.02
C LEU A 186 11.63 -4.87 -11.83
N MET A 187 11.24 -4.17 -10.77
CA MET A 187 10.51 -4.78 -9.66
C MET A 187 9.02 -4.78 -9.97
N TYR A 188 8.31 -5.80 -9.47
CA TYR A 188 6.86 -5.82 -9.50
C TYR A 188 6.27 -6.42 -8.22
N MET A 189 5.02 -6.07 -7.95
CA MET A 189 4.13 -6.73 -7.01
C MET A 189 2.78 -6.90 -7.69
N ARG A 190 2.22 -8.10 -7.62
CA ARG A 190 0.90 -8.44 -8.14
C ARG A 190 0.05 -8.99 -7.01
N ALA A 191 -1.19 -8.53 -6.92
CA ALA A 191 -2.12 -9.00 -5.92
C ALA A 191 -3.56 -8.89 -6.42
N ARG A 192 -4.46 -9.59 -5.74
CA ARG A 192 -5.91 -9.41 -5.92
C ARG A 192 -6.39 -8.27 -5.04
N PHE A 193 -7.31 -7.47 -5.56
CA PHE A 193 -7.93 -6.37 -4.85
C PHE A 193 -9.44 -6.53 -4.86
N GLU A 194 -10.06 -6.27 -3.72
CA GLU A 194 -11.48 -6.01 -3.66
C GLU A 194 -11.72 -4.58 -4.17
N ARG A 195 -12.53 -4.47 -5.22
CA ARG A 195 -12.92 -3.19 -5.81
C ARG A 195 -14.28 -2.76 -5.26
N VAL A 196 -14.30 -1.60 -4.59
CA VAL A 196 -15.49 -1.01 -3.99
C VAL A 196 -15.79 0.32 -4.67
N ILE A 197 -16.93 0.39 -5.36
CA ILE A 197 -17.43 1.62 -5.98
C ILE A 197 -18.44 2.23 -5.02
N ALA A 198 -18.05 3.31 -4.32
CA ALA A 198 -18.93 3.97 -3.36
C ALA A 198 -19.88 4.96 -4.06
N SER A 199 -19.40 5.63 -5.10
CA SER A 199 -20.20 6.55 -5.94
C SER A 199 -19.55 6.74 -7.32
N ALA A 200 -20.16 7.55 -8.18
CA ALA A 200 -19.56 7.94 -9.46
C ALA A 200 -18.24 8.74 -9.31
N ASP A 201 -18.00 9.29 -8.12
CA ASP A 201 -16.86 10.14 -7.78
C ASP A 201 -15.94 9.48 -6.74
N SER A 202 -16.19 8.22 -6.33
CA SER A 202 -15.38 7.52 -5.33
C SER A 202 -15.27 6.02 -5.59
N GLU A 203 -14.04 5.54 -5.70
CA GLU A 203 -13.69 4.14 -5.91
C GLU A 203 -12.48 3.75 -5.05
N SER A 204 -12.50 2.54 -4.50
CA SER A 204 -11.45 2.04 -3.61
C SER A 204 -11.03 0.62 -3.98
N PHE A 205 -9.74 0.34 -3.80
CA PHE A 205 -9.13 -0.96 -4.04
C PHE A 205 -8.42 -1.42 -2.76
N TYR A 206 -8.89 -2.51 -2.18
CA TYR A 206 -8.31 -3.10 -0.97
C TYR A 206 -7.58 -4.38 -1.32
N MET A 207 -6.27 -4.44 -1.06
CA MET A 207 -5.50 -5.64 -1.31
C MET A 207 -6.03 -6.79 -0.44
N MET A 208 -6.41 -7.90 -1.07
CA MET A 208 -6.87 -9.09 -0.36
C MET A 208 -5.67 -9.86 0.16
N ASN A 209 -5.71 -10.26 1.43
CA ASN A 209 -4.65 -11.08 2.03
C ASN A 209 -5.09 -12.56 2.03
N PRO A 210 -4.27 -13.50 1.52
CA PRO A 210 -4.61 -14.92 1.53
C PRO A 210 -4.61 -15.49 2.96
N ASP A 211 -3.86 -14.88 3.87
CA ASP A 211 -3.65 -15.37 5.23
C ASP A 211 -4.72 -14.90 6.23
N GLY A 212 -5.74 -14.17 5.77
CA GLY A 212 -6.84 -13.69 6.62
C GLY A 212 -6.42 -12.67 7.68
N SER A 213 -5.29 -11.97 7.49
CA SER A 213 -4.85 -10.92 8.42
C SER A 213 -5.86 -9.76 8.49
N GLU A 214 -5.96 -9.14 9.67
CA GLU A 214 -6.87 -8.01 9.92
C GLU A 214 -6.46 -6.77 9.13
N GLY A 215 -7.02 -6.64 7.93
CA GLY A 215 -6.98 -5.44 7.11
C GLY A 215 -5.95 -5.47 5.96
N PRO A 216 -6.20 -4.74 4.87
CA PRO A 216 -5.37 -4.75 3.67
C PRO A 216 -4.00 -4.09 3.93
N GLU A 217 -2.90 -4.75 3.58
CA GLU A 217 -1.56 -4.13 3.71
C GLU A 217 -1.39 -2.93 2.76
N LEU A 218 -2.12 -2.93 1.63
CA LEU A 218 -2.18 -1.84 0.68
C LEU A 218 -3.64 -1.49 0.36
N SER A 219 -3.98 -0.22 0.50
CA SER A 219 -5.28 0.34 0.05
C SER A 219 -5.05 1.52 -0.87
N ILE A 220 -5.85 1.61 -1.93
CA ILE A 220 -5.80 2.70 -2.91
C ILE A 220 -7.20 3.31 -3.02
N PHE A 221 -7.29 4.63 -2.88
CA PHE A 221 -8.54 5.40 -2.90
C PHE A 221 -8.48 6.41 -4.03
N LEU A 222 -9.49 6.43 -4.89
CA LEU A 222 -9.68 7.43 -5.93
C LEU A 222 -10.92 8.24 -5.55
N MET A 223 -10.77 9.56 -5.47
CA MET A 223 -11.83 10.46 -5.07
C MET A 223 -11.83 11.71 -5.95
N ARG A 224 -13.01 12.13 -6.38
CA ARG A 224 -13.23 13.40 -7.05
C ARG A 224 -14.00 14.34 -6.12
N ALA A 225 -13.44 15.51 -5.87
CA ALA A 225 -14.04 16.58 -5.09
C ALA A 225 -14.84 17.55 -5.98
#